data_AF-A0A9W6C121-F1
#
_entry.id   AF-A0A9W6C121-F1
#
_cell.length_a   1.000
_cell.length_b   1.000
_cell.length_c   1.000
_cell.angle_alpha   90.00
_cell.angle_beta   90.00
_cell.angle_gamma   90.00
#
_symmetry.space_group_name_H-M   'P 1'
#
loop_
_entity.id
_entity.type
_entity.pdbx_description
1 polymer ?
#
loop_
_entity_poly.entity_id
_entity_poly.type
_entity_poly.pdbx_seq_one_letter_code
_entity_poly.pdbx_strand_id
1 'polypeptide(L)'
;MLDVFGEQDVASSRRTNQSLMELALEQRRANDLVEKRLKEQDAKKDNYEQLRHMQGYRDTDDTDDTDDDTDDHLIEEGVARAVAELLEDGQVIFDTRYTYQSTVGVGDLDGLVVGRHDGRDVVVLVEAKRNMGTHARKAQSQLFASVQTWEWLKELSAEERESDETVLADYQALHVADYCERAVVLAFGGSKFSESVVKKQFHNLKMPWIYVVANSAGTFKAQTPPQVR
;
A
#
# COMPACT_ATOMS: atom_id res chain seq x y z
N MET A 1 -8.72 -84.80 14.58
CA MET A 1 -8.96 -83.73 15.56
C MET A 1 -7.62 -83.04 15.77
N LEU A 2 -7.46 -81.82 15.22
CA LEU A 2 -6.53 -80.78 15.67
C LEU A 2 -6.76 -79.52 14.83
N ASP A 3 -6.75 -78.40 15.55
CA ASP A 3 -7.10 -77.03 15.17
C ASP A 3 -6.33 -76.46 13.98
N VAL A 4 -7.02 -75.63 13.20
CA VAL A 4 -6.40 -74.60 12.35
C VAL A 4 -7.10 -73.27 12.65
N PHE A 5 -6.81 -72.70 13.82
CA PHE A 5 -6.93 -71.26 14.01
C PHE A 5 -5.67 -70.62 13.43
N GLY A 6 -5.83 -69.93 12.30
CA GLY A 6 -4.80 -69.06 11.76
C GLY A 6 -4.71 -67.78 12.59
N GLU A 7 -3.74 -67.73 13.49
CA GLU A 7 -3.23 -66.47 14.03
C GLU A 7 -2.49 -65.74 12.89
N GLN A 8 -3.10 -64.68 12.36
CA GLN A 8 -2.36 -63.69 11.57
C GLN A 8 -1.57 -62.82 12.54
N ASP A 9 -0.26 -63.04 12.50
CA ASP A 9 0.76 -62.40 13.30
C ASP A 9 0.79 -60.88 13.10
N VAL A 10 0.72 -60.15 14.21
CA VAL A 10 0.63 -58.68 14.29
C VAL A 10 2.01 -58.08 13.99
N ALA A 11 2.35 -57.98 12.71
CA ALA A 11 3.58 -57.33 12.23
C ALA A 11 3.48 -55.79 12.17
N SER A 12 2.79 -55.15 13.13
CA SER A 12 2.67 -53.69 13.20
C SER A 12 3.03 -53.17 14.60
N SER A 13 4.32 -52.92 14.89
CA SER A 13 4.64 -52.41 16.23
C SER A 13 5.84 -51.47 16.38
N ARG A 14 6.72 -51.29 15.39
CA ARG A 14 7.87 -50.35 15.55
C ARG A 14 7.97 -49.24 14.52
N ARG A 15 7.79 -49.51 13.22
CA ARG A 15 7.88 -48.48 12.18
C ARG A 15 6.71 -47.50 12.17
N THR A 16 5.48 -47.99 12.36
CA THR A 16 4.28 -47.15 12.45
C THR A 16 4.27 -46.26 13.69
N ASN A 17 4.76 -46.76 14.83
CA ASN A 17 4.91 -45.95 16.05
C ASN A 17 6.00 -44.87 15.91
N GLN A 18 7.07 -45.14 15.16
CA GLN A 18 8.11 -44.13 14.87
C GLN A 18 7.60 -43.00 13.98
N SER A 19 6.90 -43.31 12.87
CA SER A 19 6.33 -42.27 12.00
C SER A 19 5.24 -41.44 12.69
N LEU A 20 4.43 -42.05 13.58
CA LEU A 20 3.43 -41.29 14.34
C LEU A 20 4.08 -40.37 15.38
N MET A 21 5.18 -40.79 16.01
CA MET A 21 5.96 -39.90 16.89
C MET A 21 6.60 -38.75 16.13
N GLU A 22 7.17 -39.00 14.95
CA GLU A 22 7.78 -37.96 14.11
C GLU A 22 6.74 -36.92 13.66
N LEU A 23 5.57 -37.39 13.19
CA LEU A 23 4.46 -36.51 12.81
C LEU A 23 3.96 -35.67 13.99
N ALA A 24 3.81 -36.28 15.17
CA ALA A 24 3.39 -35.56 16.38
C ALA A 24 4.43 -34.51 16.81
N LEU A 25 5.73 -34.78 16.59
CA LEU A 25 6.81 -33.85 16.91
C LEU A 25 6.85 -32.68 15.92
N GLU A 26 6.57 -32.93 14.64
CA GLU A 26 6.48 -31.92 13.59
C GLU A 26 5.24 -31.03 13.77
N GLN A 27 4.09 -31.62 14.09
CA GLN A 27 2.87 -30.89 14.45
C GLN A 27 3.09 -29.98 15.66
N ARG A 28 3.82 -30.46 16.67
CA ARG A 28 4.16 -29.66 17.86
C ARG A 28 5.08 -28.48 17.51
N ARG A 29 6.09 -28.69 16.65
CA ARG A 29 6.96 -27.61 16.18
C ARG A 29 6.18 -26.56 15.37
N ALA A 30 5.24 -26.99 14.54
CA ALA A 30 4.38 -26.09 13.79
C ALA A 30 3.50 -25.25 14.74
N ASN A 31 2.90 -25.87 15.75
CA ASN A 31 2.09 -25.18 16.75
C ASN A 31 2.91 -24.19 17.59
N ASP A 32 4.13 -24.57 18.01
CA ASP A 32 5.04 -23.68 18.75
C ASP A 32 5.43 -22.45 17.91
N LEU A 33 5.58 -22.62 16.58
CA LEU A 33 5.90 -21.52 15.66
C LEU A 33 4.72 -20.56 15.49
N VAL A 34 3.49 -21.08 15.43
CA VAL A 34 2.26 -20.28 15.36
C VAL A 34 2.05 -19.51 16.66
N GLU A 35 2.21 -20.15 17.82
CA GLU A 35 2.13 -19.46 19.12
C GLU A 35 3.19 -18.35 19.25
N LYS A 36 4.41 -18.60 18.77
CA LYS A 36 5.46 -17.58 18.77
C LYS A 36 5.09 -16.39 17.88
N ARG A 37 4.55 -16.63 16.69
CA ARG A 37 4.08 -15.57 15.78
C ARG A 37 2.90 -14.78 16.36
N LEU A 38 1.96 -15.45 17.02
CA LEU A 38 0.85 -14.80 17.72
C LEU A 38 1.37 -13.92 18.86
N LYS A 39 2.29 -14.41 19.70
CA LYS A 39 2.92 -13.62 20.76
C LYS A 39 3.71 -12.42 20.23
N GLU A 40 4.39 -12.57 19.09
CA GLU A 40 5.09 -11.47 18.42
C GLU A 40 4.11 -10.44 17.81
N GLN A 41 2.93 -10.87 17.34
CA GLN A 41 1.86 -9.96 16.89
C GLN A 41 1.21 -9.22 18.06
N ASP A 42 0.92 -9.90 19.16
CA ASP A 42 0.34 -9.29 20.36
C ASP A 42 1.32 -8.30 20.99
N ALA A 43 2.61 -8.66 21.08
CA ALA A 43 3.65 -7.73 21.54
C ALA A 43 3.81 -6.51 20.61
N LYS A 44 3.58 -6.66 19.30
CA LYS A 44 3.56 -5.53 18.36
C LYS A 44 2.32 -4.66 18.54
N LYS A 45 1.15 -5.23 18.82
CA LYS A 45 -0.07 -4.48 19.15
C LYS A 45 0.09 -3.70 20.45
N ASP A 46 0.60 -4.34 21.49
CA ASP A 46 0.86 -3.68 22.78
C ASP A 46 1.90 -2.57 22.65
N ASN A 47 2.95 -2.77 21.84
CA ASN A 47 3.93 -1.72 21.56
C ASN A 47 3.35 -0.56 20.73
N TYR A 48 2.44 -0.86 19.80
CA TYR A 48 1.72 0.15 19.01
C TYR A 48 0.75 0.97 19.88
N GLU A 49 0.05 0.32 20.82
CA GLU A 49 -0.81 0.98 21.80
C GLU A 49 -0.01 1.81 22.82
N GLN A 50 1.14 1.31 23.30
CA GLN A 50 2.05 2.06 24.15
C GLN A 50 2.69 3.27 23.44
N LEU A 51 3.04 3.14 22.15
CA LEU A 51 3.52 4.26 21.33
C LEU A 51 2.43 5.31 21.11
N ARG A 52 1.17 4.90 20.90
CA ARG A 52 0.01 5.80 20.84
C ARG A 52 -0.18 6.56 22.16
N HIS A 53 -0.05 5.85 23.29
CA HIS A 53 -0.22 6.43 24.62
C HIS A 53 0.93 7.37 25.04
N MET A 54 2.16 7.16 24.53
CA MET A 54 3.29 8.07 24.72
C MET A 54 3.29 9.27 23.78
N GLN A 55 2.75 9.15 22.55
CA GLN A 55 2.55 10.31 21.66
C GLN A 55 1.45 11.24 22.16
N GLY A 56 0.44 10.72 22.87
CA GLY A 56 -0.60 11.53 23.51
C GLY A 56 -0.15 12.41 24.68
N TYR A 57 1.12 12.33 25.11
CA TYR A 57 1.65 13.11 26.25
C TYR A 57 2.72 14.16 25.86
N ARG A 58 3.05 14.32 24.57
CA ARG A 58 4.14 15.24 24.16
C ARG A 58 3.72 16.49 23.40
N ASP A 59 2.48 16.59 22.94
CA ASP A 59 1.97 17.81 22.29
C ASP A 59 0.64 18.24 22.94
N THR A 60 0.70 18.70 24.19
CA THR A 60 -0.33 19.57 24.76
C THR A 60 0.13 21.01 24.59
N ASP A 61 -0.02 21.53 23.38
CA ASP A 61 -0.10 22.96 23.02
C ASP A 61 -0.27 23.03 21.48
N ASP A 62 -1.44 22.59 20.98
CA ASP A 62 -2.05 22.96 19.67
C ASP A 62 -3.18 21.98 19.26
N THR A 63 -4.06 21.54 20.17
CA THR A 63 -5.25 20.78 19.76
C THR A 63 -6.35 21.73 19.31
N ASP A 64 -6.38 21.97 18.00
CA ASP A 64 -7.57 22.31 17.22
C ASP A 64 -7.84 21.23 16.14
N ASP A 65 -7.49 19.97 16.44
CA ASP A 65 -7.63 18.80 15.56
C ASP A 65 -9.05 18.21 15.55
N THR A 66 -10.08 19.06 15.53
CA THR A 66 -11.46 18.60 15.29
C THR A 66 -12.10 19.18 14.02
N ASP A 67 -11.35 19.91 13.19
CA ASP A 67 -11.82 20.47 11.91
C ASP A 67 -11.04 19.98 10.65
N ASP A 68 -10.05 19.07 10.76
CA ASP A 68 -9.03 18.91 9.69
C ASP A 68 -9.22 17.79 8.64
N ASP A 69 -10.19 16.87 8.79
CA ASP A 69 -10.39 15.79 7.80
C ASP A 69 -11.08 16.28 6.51
N THR A 70 -11.94 17.30 6.61
CA THR A 70 -12.72 17.82 5.47
C THR A 70 -11.83 18.59 4.49
N ASP A 71 -10.82 19.29 5.01
CA ASP A 71 -9.86 20.06 4.22
C ASP A 71 -8.92 19.13 3.43
N ASP A 72 -8.48 18.02 4.05
CA ASP A 72 -7.56 17.08 3.40
C ASP A 72 -8.21 16.39 2.20
N HIS A 73 -9.47 15.95 2.31
CA HIS A 73 -10.19 15.35 1.17
C HIS A 73 -10.37 16.32 -0.01
N LEU A 74 -10.62 17.61 0.25
CA LEU A 74 -10.71 18.61 -0.81
C LEU A 74 -9.36 18.83 -1.52
N ILE A 75 -8.25 18.68 -0.80
CA ILE A 75 -6.90 18.74 -1.37
C ILE A 75 -6.63 17.49 -2.19
N GLU A 76 -6.92 16.31 -1.67
CA GLU A 76 -6.82 15.02 -2.38
C GLU A 76 -7.58 15.08 -3.72
N GLU A 77 -8.86 15.47 -3.67
CA GLU A 77 -9.72 15.60 -4.85
C GLU A 77 -9.19 16.62 -5.85
N GLY A 78 -8.84 17.81 -5.35
CA GLY A 78 -8.34 18.90 -6.17
C GLY A 78 -7.05 18.53 -6.89
N VAL A 79 -6.15 17.79 -6.23
CA VAL A 79 -4.90 17.33 -6.82
C VAL A 79 -5.15 16.29 -7.90
N ALA A 80 -5.95 15.27 -7.63
CA ALA A 80 -6.26 14.22 -8.60
C ALA A 80 -6.94 14.79 -9.85
N ARG A 81 -7.89 15.72 -9.70
CA ARG A 81 -8.55 16.38 -10.83
C ARG A 81 -7.61 17.25 -11.64
N ALA A 82 -6.73 18.02 -10.99
CA ALA A 82 -5.73 18.81 -11.70
C ALA A 82 -4.75 17.93 -12.50
N VAL A 83 -4.42 16.72 -12.01
CA VAL A 83 -3.66 15.73 -12.77
C VAL A 83 -4.46 15.26 -13.98
N ALA A 84 -5.73 14.89 -13.82
CA ALA A 84 -6.58 14.47 -14.93
C ALA A 84 -6.69 15.54 -16.02
N GLU A 85 -6.86 16.81 -15.65
CA GLU A 85 -6.93 17.95 -16.58
C GLU A 85 -5.63 18.18 -17.36
N LEU A 86 -4.47 17.78 -16.80
CA LEU A 86 -3.19 17.89 -17.49
C LEU A 86 -3.00 16.78 -18.54
N LEU A 87 -3.61 15.62 -18.34
CA LEU A 87 -3.47 14.46 -19.22
C LEU A 87 -4.42 14.57 -20.41
N GLU A 88 -3.97 14.09 -21.57
CA GLU A 88 -4.86 13.82 -22.69
C GLU A 88 -5.79 12.65 -22.31
N ASP A 89 -7.10 12.80 -22.58
CA ASP A 89 -8.13 11.81 -22.21
C ASP A 89 -8.07 11.42 -20.72
N GLY A 90 -7.72 12.38 -19.86
CA GLY A 90 -7.54 12.16 -18.42
C GLY A 90 -8.85 11.74 -17.72
N GLN A 91 -8.78 10.65 -16.98
CA GLN A 91 -9.88 10.11 -16.19
C GLN A 91 -9.42 9.80 -14.77
N VAL A 92 -10.16 10.32 -13.79
CA VAL A 92 -10.04 9.93 -12.39
C VAL A 92 -10.70 8.57 -12.20
N ILE A 93 -9.96 7.61 -11.66
CA ILE A 93 -10.51 6.31 -11.21
C ILE A 93 -11.07 6.48 -9.79
N PHE A 94 -10.27 7.08 -8.92
CA PHE A 94 -10.71 7.64 -7.63
C PHE A 94 -9.85 8.86 -7.28
N ASP A 95 -10.46 9.83 -6.61
CA ASP A 95 -9.86 11.10 -6.20
C ASP A 95 -9.85 11.29 -4.68
N THR A 96 -10.15 10.22 -3.93
CA THR A 96 -10.09 10.18 -2.47
C THR A 96 -9.29 8.97 -2.01
N ARG A 97 -8.80 9.05 -0.78
CA ARG A 97 -8.04 8.00 -0.09
C ARG A 97 -8.52 6.56 -0.33
N TYR A 98 -7.64 5.74 -0.90
CA TYR A 98 -7.75 4.29 -0.94
C TYR A 98 -6.77 3.63 0.03
N THR A 99 -7.28 2.81 0.95
CA THR A 99 -6.45 2.04 1.89
C THR A 99 -6.24 0.62 1.35
N TYR A 100 -4.99 0.25 1.07
CA TYR A 100 -4.64 -1.12 0.64
C TYR A 100 -5.05 -2.16 1.68
N GLN A 101 -5.71 -3.21 1.23
CA GLN A 101 -6.19 -4.28 2.08
C GLN A 101 -5.15 -5.41 2.24
N SER A 102 -4.49 -5.78 1.14
CA SER A 102 -3.52 -6.89 1.12
C SER A 102 -2.22 -6.54 1.84
N THR A 103 -1.85 -5.26 1.87
CA THR A 103 -0.63 -4.77 2.50
C THR A 103 -0.93 -3.74 3.58
N VAL A 104 -1.43 -4.23 4.72
CA VAL A 104 -1.71 -3.40 5.90
C VAL A 104 -0.43 -2.67 6.35
N GLY A 105 -0.48 -1.34 6.34
CA GLY A 105 0.62 -0.47 6.81
C GLY A 105 1.52 0.11 5.71
N VAL A 106 1.24 -0.17 4.43
CA VAL A 106 1.97 0.38 3.26
C VAL A 106 1.58 1.83 2.92
N GLY A 107 0.65 2.40 3.69
CA GLY A 107 0.10 3.74 3.47
C GLY A 107 -1.19 3.67 2.66
N ASP A 108 -1.79 4.83 2.48
CA ASP A 108 -2.90 5.11 1.59
C ASP A 108 -2.42 5.60 0.23
N LEU A 109 -3.28 5.49 -0.78
CA LEU A 109 -3.13 6.18 -2.06
C LEU A 109 -4.21 7.25 -2.15
N ASP A 110 -3.82 8.51 -2.27
CA ASP A 110 -4.76 9.65 -2.23
C ASP A 110 -5.55 9.81 -3.54
N GLY A 111 -5.07 9.21 -4.64
CA GLY A 111 -5.80 9.19 -5.90
C GLY A 111 -5.15 8.31 -6.97
N LEU A 112 -5.96 7.90 -7.94
CA LEU A 112 -5.54 7.15 -9.11
C LEU A 112 -6.15 7.78 -10.35
N VAL A 113 -5.29 8.21 -11.26
CA VAL A 113 -5.69 8.86 -12.52
C VAL A 113 -5.09 8.12 -13.68
N VAL A 114 -5.81 8.02 -14.79
CA VAL A 114 -5.31 7.43 -16.03
C VAL A 114 -5.47 8.42 -17.17
N GLY A 115 -4.63 8.31 -18.20
CA GLY A 115 -4.71 9.18 -19.37
C GLY A 115 -3.50 8.97 -20.28
N ARG A 116 -3.19 9.97 -21.10
CA ARG A 116 -2.00 9.99 -21.95
C ARG A 116 -1.12 11.20 -21.62
N HIS A 117 0.17 10.96 -21.47
CA HIS A 117 1.20 11.98 -21.20
C HIS A 117 2.36 11.79 -22.17
N ASP A 118 2.76 12.85 -22.86
CA ASP A 118 3.83 12.84 -23.87
C ASP A 118 3.68 11.69 -24.91
N GLY A 119 2.43 11.46 -25.35
CA GLY A 119 2.11 10.44 -26.35
C GLY A 119 2.08 8.99 -25.83
N ARG A 120 2.20 8.77 -24.51
CA ARG A 120 2.17 7.43 -23.89
C ARG A 120 1.00 7.29 -22.92
N ASP A 121 0.33 6.14 -22.95
CA ASP A 121 -0.72 5.84 -21.98
C ASP A 121 -0.09 5.59 -20.60
N VAL A 122 -0.63 6.29 -19.59
CA VAL A 122 -0.09 6.33 -18.23
C VAL A 122 -1.16 6.04 -17.18
N VAL A 123 -0.67 5.54 -16.04
CA VAL A 123 -1.35 5.53 -14.76
C VAL A 123 -0.57 6.47 -13.85
N VAL A 124 -1.28 7.37 -13.18
CA VAL A 124 -0.72 8.34 -12.25
C VAL A 124 -1.17 8.01 -10.84
N LEU A 125 -0.21 7.65 -10.00
CA LEU A 125 -0.41 7.43 -8.56
C LEU A 125 -0.26 8.78 -7.87
N VAL A 126 -1.28 9.21 -7.12
CA VAL A 126 -1.38 10.55 -6.54
C VAL A 126 -1.16 10.51 -5.04
N GLU A 127 -0.35 11.43 -4.54
CA GLU A 127 -0.23 11.73 -3.12
C GLU A 127 -0.40 13.23 -2.87
N ALA A 128 -1.30 13.55 -1.97
CA ALA A 128 -1.67 14.89 -1.60
C ALA A 128 -1.34 15.14 -0.12
N LYS A 129 -0.72 16.28 0.16
CA LYS A 129 -0.45 16.71 1.54
C LYS A 129 -0.74 18.20 1.65
N ARG A 130 -1.45 18.61 2.70
CA ARG A 130 -1.68 20.03 3.01
C ARG A 130 -0.39 20.84 3.00
N ASN A 131 0.69 20.27 3.54
CA ASN A 131 2.03 20.86 3.51
C ASN A 131 3.09 19.90 2.97
N MET A 132 3.35 19.98 1.67
CA MET A 132 4.40 19.17 1.03
C MET A 132 5.80 19.56 1.51
N GLY A 133 6.01 20.79 1.99
CA GLY A 133 7.30 21.22 2.54
C GLY A 133 7.74 20.43 3.78
N THR A 134 6.79 20.06 4.65
CA THR A 134 7.04 19.27 5.87
C THR A 134 6.92 17.76 5.60
N HIS A 135 6.00 17.35 4.74
CA HIS A 135 5.66 15.94 4.55
C HIS A 135 6.21 15.29 3.27
N ALA A 136 7.05 15.98 2.47
CA ALA A 136 7.61 15.46 1.22
C ALA A 136 8.21 14.05 1.34
N ARG A 137 8.97 13.77 2.40
CA ARG A 137 9.58 12.43 2.59
C ARG A 137 8.55 11.35 2.85
N LYS A 138 7.51 11.66 3.62
CA LYS A 138 6.41 10.74 3.91
C LYS A 138 5.65 10.45 2.60
N ALA A 139 5.30 11.50 1.86
CA ALA A 139 4.63 11.39 0.57
C ALA A 139 5.42 10.55 -0.45
N GLN A 140 6.74 10.78 -0.57
CA GLN A 140 7.59 9.95 -1.44
C GLN A 140 7.62 8.49 -1.00
N SER A 141 7.70 8.23 0.31
CA SER A 141 7.68 6.86 0.84
C SER A 141 6.37 6.15 0.52
N GLN A 142 5.23 6.82 0.69
CA GLN A 142 3.89 6.27 0.41
C GLN A 142 3.71 5.95 -1.08
N LEU A 143 4.11 6.87 -1.96
CA LEU A 143 4.02 6.63 -3.40
C LEU A 143 4.95 5.52 -3.89
N PHE A 144 6.19 5.46 -3.40
CA PHE A 144 7.07 4.35 -3.79
C PHE A 144 6.60 3.01 -3.28
N ALA A 145 6.00 2.98 -2.09
CA ALA A 145 5.36 1.78 -1.58
C ALA A 145 4.16 1.38 -2.46
N SER A 146 3.33 2.35 -2.88
CA SER A 146 2.25 2.14 -3.85
C SER A 146 2.74 1.64 -5.21
N VAL A 147 3.86 2.14 -5.72
CA VAL A 147 4.49 1.62 -6.95
C VAL A 147 4.89 0.16 -6.77
N GLN A 148 5.49 -0.20 -5.64
CA GLN A 148 5.88 -1.59 -5.37
C GLN A 148 4.65 -2.50 -5.33
N THR A 149 3.57 -2.07 -4.67
CA THR A 149 2.30 -2.82 -4.64
C THR A 149 1.71 -2.94 -6.04
N TRP A 150 1.70 -1.86 -6.83
CA TRP A 150 1.22 -1.88 -8.21
C TRP A 150 1.98 -2.87 -9.09
N GLU A 151 3.31 -2.83 -9.07
CA GLU A 151 4.14 -3.76 -9.86
C GLU A 151 3.96 -5.21 -9.39
N TRP A 152 3.87 -5.45 -8.08
CA TRP A 152 3.57 -6.78 -7.56
C TRP A 152 2.21 -7.30 -8.05
N LEU A 153 1.14 -6.48 -7.98
CA LEU A 153 -0.19 -6.86 -8.44
C LEU A 153 -0.23 -7.21 -9.94
N LYS A 154 0.60 -6.54 -10.75
CA LYS A 154 0.72 -6.82 -12.19
C LYS A 154 1.34 -8.18 -12.50
N GLU A 155 2.22 -8.65 -11.63
CA GLU A 155 2.96 -9.90 -11.83
C GLU A 155 2.20 -11.14 -11.36
N LEU A 156 1.08 -10.96 -10.63
CA LEU A 156 0.26 -12.05 -10.14
C LEU A 156 -0.39 -12.85 -11.26
N SER A 157 -0.32 -14.18 -11.14
CA SER A 157 -1.15 -15.09 -11.95
C SER A 157 -2.63 -14.99 -11.56
N ALA A 158 -3.49 -15.54 -12.42
CA ALA A 158 -4.92 -15.59 -12.15
C ALA A 158 -5.23 -16.38 -10.87
N GLU A 159 -4.53 -17.50 -10.63
CA GLU A 159 -4.72 -18.31 -9.43
C GLU A 159 -4.25 -17.59 -8.16
N GLU A 160 -3.11 -16.90 -8.19
CA GLU A 160 -2.60 -16.16 -7.03
C GLU A 160 -3.52 -15.01 -6.64
N ARG A 161 -4.04 -14.28 -7.62
CA ARG A 161 -4.96 -13.17 -7.39
C ARG A 161 -6.29 -13.62 -6.75
N GLU A 162 -6.82 -14.77 -7.17
CA GLU A 162 -8.09 -15.30 -6.65
C GLU A 162 -7.91 -16.05 -5.31
N SER A 163 -6.67 -16.27 -4.88
CA SER A 163 -6.38 -17.00 -3.64
C SER A 163 -6.61 -16.21 -2.35
N ASP A 164 -6.68 -14.88 -2.44
CA ASP A 164 -6.85 -13.97 -1.29
C ASP A 164 -7.82 -12.84 -1.65
N GLU A 165 -8.91 -12.72 -0.88
CA GLU A 165 -9.95 -11.70 -1.09
C GLU A 165 -9.42 -10.27 -0.99
N THR A 166 -8.40 -10.04 -0.14
CA THR A 166 -7.80 -8.70 0.03
C THR A 166 -6.95 -8.32 -1.18
N VAL A 167 -6.25 -9.30 -1.77
CA VAL A 167 -5.48 -9.12 -3.00
C VAL A 167 -6.40 -8.86 -4.18
N LEU A 168 -7.49 -9.63 -4.28
CA LEU A 168 -8.50 -9.41 -5.31
C LEU A 168 -9.15 -8.03 -5.19
N ALA A 169 -9.44 -7.58 -3.97
CA ALA A 169 -10.01 -6.25 -3.73
C ALA A 169 -9.07 -5.13 -4.18
N ASP A 170 -7.78 -5.20 -3.83
CA ASP A 170 -6.78 -4.23 -4.26
C ASP A 170 -6.61 -4.25 -5.79
N TYR A 171 -6.54 -5.44 -6.39
CA TYR A 171 -6.43 -5.62 -7.83
C TYR A 171 -7.61 -5.00 -8.59
N GLN A 172 -8.83 -5.17 -8.08
CA GLN A 172 -10.05 -4.62 -8.67
C GLN A 172 -10.15 -3.11 -8.47
N ALA A 173 -9.90 -2.61 -7.25
CA ALA A 173 -10.01 -1.19 -6.94
C ALA A 173 -9.00 -0.34 -7.72
N LEU A 174 -7.81 -0.89 -7.98
CA LEU A 174 -6.79 -0.24 -8.80
C LEU A 174 -6.98 -0.46 -10.31
N HIS A 175 -8.02 -1.19 -10.72
CA HIS A 175 -8.29 -1.50 -12.13
C HIS A 175 -7.08 -2.09 -12.86
N VAL A 176 -6.32 -2.97 -12.19
CA VAL A 176 -5.03 -3.45 -12.72
C VAL A 176 -5.21 -4.21 -14.04
N ALA A 177 -6.30 -4.96 -14.21
CA ALA A 177 -6.59 -5.66 -15.46
C ALA A 177 -6.68 -4.73 -16.69
N ASP A 178 -7.17 -3.50 -16.49
CA ASP A 178 -7.39 -2.55 -17.57
C ASP A 178 -6.13 -1.74 -17.89
N TYR A 179 -5.24 -1.58 -16.90
CA TYR A 179 -4.19 -0.57 -16.92
C TYR A 179 -2.77 -1.09 -16.65
N CYS A 180 -2.57 -2.39 -16.45
CA CYS A 180 -1.28 -2.98 -16.14
C CYS A 180 -0.15 -2.64 -17.12
N GLU A 181 -0.47 -2.50 -18.41
CA GLU A 181 0.49 -2.18 -19.48
C GLU A 181 0.87 -0.69 -19.56
N ARG A 182 0.15 0.18 -18.83
CA ARG A 182 0.40 1.62 -18.85
C ARG A 182 1.65 1.97 -18.05
N ALA A 183 2.34 3.05 -18.45
CA ALA A 183 3.49 3.52 -17.69
C ALA A 183 3.06 4.20 -16.39
N VAL A 184 3.77 3.89 -15.29
CA VAL A 184 3.52 4.53 -14.00
C VAL A 184 4.20 5.89 -13.94
N VAL A 185 3.43 6.91 -13.57
CA VAL A 185 3.88 8.27 -13.29
C VAL A 185 3.44 8.62 -11.86
N LEU A 186 4.22 9.43 -11.16
CA LEU A 186 3.90 9.87 -9.81
C LEU A 186 3.30 11.27 -9.84
N ALA A 187 2.35 11.59 -8.96
CA ALA A 187 1.89 12.96 -8.76
C ALA A 187 1.96 13.35 -7.30
N PHE A 188 2.59 14.50 -7.03
CA PHE A 188 2.67 15.09 -5.70
C PHE A 188 1.91 16.40 -5.69
N GLY A 189 1.02 16.62 -4.72
CA GLY A 189 0.22 17.83 -4.65
C GLY A 189 0.00 18.35 -3.24
N GLY A 190 -0.31 19.63 -3.12
CA GLY A 190 -0.62 20.22 -1.82
C GLY A 190 -0.84 21.72 -1.82
N SER A 191 -1.56 22.20 -0.80
CA SER A 191 -1.85 23.63 -0.61
C SER A 191 -0.58 24.45 -0.35
N LYS A 192 0.40 23.87 0.37
CA LYS A 192 1.74 24.45 0.55
C LYS A 192 2.78 23.62 -0.20
N PHE A 193 2.82 23.78 -1.52
CA PHE A 193 3.84 23.18 -2.39
C PHE A 193 4.41 24.23 -3.35
N SER A 194 5.74 24.35 -3.41
CA SER A 194 6.43 25.39 -4.19
C SER A 194 7.65 24.85 -4.91
N GLU A 195 8.16 25.59 -5.91
CA GLU A 195 9.39 25.24 -6.61
C GLU A 195 10.61 25.09 -5.69
N SER A 196 10.66 25.84 -4.59
CA SER A 196 11.73 25.71 -3.59
C SER A 196 11.70 24.33 -2.93
N VAL A 197 10.50 23.83 -2.60
CA VAL A 197 10.31 22.47 -2.08
C VAL A 197 10.72 21.44 -3.13
N VAL A 198 10.31 21.62 -4.39
CA VAL A 198 10.73 20.76 -5.51
C VAL A 198 12.25 20.67 -5.60
N LYS A 199 12.95 21.80 -5.68
CA LYS A 199 14.42 21.85 -5.76
C LYS A 199 15.08 21.23 -4.53
N LYS A 200 14.53 21.42 -3.33
CA LYS A 200 15.14 20.92 -2.10
C LYS A 200 14.91 19.42 -1.88
N GLN A 201 13.68 18.94 -2.09
CA GLN A 201 13.24 17.60 -1.66
C GLN A 201 13.04 16.62 -2.82
N PHE A 202 12.86 17.08 -4.06
CA PHE A 202 12.50 16.25 -5.21
C PHE A 202 13.53 16.28 -6.36
N HIS A 203 14.63 17.04 -6.24
CA HIS A 203 15.62 17.21 -7.32
C HIS A 203 16.28 15.92 -7.83
N ASN A 204 16.31 14.86 -7.03
CA ASN A 204 16.92 13.58 -7.40
C ASN A 204 15.90 12.52 -7.84
N LEU A 205 14.61 12.85 -7.89
CA LEU A 205 13.58 11.90 -8.28
C LEU A 205 13.77 11.48 -9.74
N LYS A 206 14.00 10.18 -9.98
CA LYS A 206 14.31 9.63 -11.31
C LYS A 206 13.10 9.10 -12.07
N MET A 207 12.05 8.71 -11.35
CA MET A 207 10.80 8.30 -11.99
C MET A 207 10.10 9.51 -12.62
N PRO A 208 9.36 9.34 -13.72
CA PRO A 208 8.49 10.38 -14.25
C PRO A 208 7.48 10.84 -13.19
N TRP A 209 7.30 12.14 -13.07
CA TRP A 209 6.40 12.69 -12.06
C TRP A 209 5.81 14.04 -12.47
N ILE A 210 4.71 14.39 -11.81
CA ILE A 210 3.93 15.62 -11.94
C ILE A 210 3.90 16.29 -10.58
N TYR A 211 3.95 17.62 -10.53
CA TYR A 211 3.74 18.37 -9.30
C TYR A 211 2.55 19.30 -9.43
N VAL A 212 1.75 19.38 -8.38
CA VAL A 212 0.48 20.11 -8.36
C VAL A 212 0.51 21.15 -7.26
N VAL A 213 0.25 22.41 -7.63
CA VAL A 213 0.28 23.55 -6.70
C VAL A 213 -1.07 24.23 -6.66
N ALA A 214 -1.48 24.68 -5.47
CA ALA A 214 -2.61 25.58 -5.34
C ALA A 214 -2.25 26.96 -5.94
N ASN A 215 -3.17 27.55 -6.69
CA ASN A 215 -3.05 28.90 -7.23
C ASN A 215 -3.66 29.94 -6.28
N SER A 216 -3.58 31.22 -6.65
CA SER A 216 -4.11 32.32 -5.85
C SER A 216 -5.63 32.33 -5.67
N ALA A 217 -6.35 31.55 -6.48
CA ALA A 217 -7.81 31.37 -6.37
C ALA A 217 -8.19 30.15 -5.52
N GLY A 218 -7.20 29.43 -4.95
CA GLY A 218 -7.43 28.22 -4.16
C GLY A 218 -7.71 26.98 -5.00
N THR A 219 -7.50 27.03 -6.33
CA THR A 219 -7.65 25.85 -7.20
C THR A 219 -6.28 25.22 -7.49
N PHE A 220 -6.26 23.93 -7.77
CA PHE A 220 -5.02 23.19 -8.04
C PHE A 220 -4.66 23.25 -9.52
N LYS A 221 -3.36 23.35 -9.81
CA LYS A 221 -2.82 23.32 -11.16
C LYS A 221 -1.63 22.38 -11.24
N ALA A 222 -1.74 21.35 -12.07
CA ALA A 222 -0.67 20.40 -12.32
C ALA A 222 0.34 20.94 -13.34
N GLN A 223 1.61 20.60 -13.14
CA GLN A 223 2.72 21.03 -13.96
C GLN A 223 3.77 19.90 -14.03
N THR A 224 4.44 19.78 -15.18
CA THR A 224 5.60 18.91 -15.31
C THR A 224 6.81 19.56 -14.63
N PRO A 225 7.59 18.83 -13.83
CA PRO A 225 8.79 19.34 -13.17
C PRO A 225 9.74 20.02 -14.16
N PRO A 226 10.41 21.12 -13.75
CA PRO A 226 11.43 21.72 -14.59
C PRO A 226 12.51 20.68 -14.87
N GLN A 227 12.77 20.42 -16.15
CA GLN A 227 13.84 19.50 -16.54
C GLN A 227 15.18 20.09 -16.06
N VAL A 228 15.84 19.39 -15.13
CA VAL A 228 17.20 19.72 -14.70
C VAL A 228 18.11 19.43 -15.90
N ARG A 229 18.48 20.49 -16.63
CA ARG A 229 19.45 20.43 -17.74
C ARG A 229 20.87 20.33 -17.20
#